data_AF-A0AAN7ADL2-F1
#
_entry.id   AF-A0AAN7ADL2-F1
#
_cell.length_a   1.000
_cell.length_b   1.000
_cell.length_c   1.000
_cell.angle_alpha   90.00
_cell.angle_beta   90.00
_cell.angle_gamma   90.00
#
_symmetry.space_group_name_H-M   'P 1'
#
loop_
_entity.id
_entity.type
_entity.pdbx_description
1 polymer ?
#
loop_
_entity_poly.entity_id
_entity_poly.type
_entity_poly.pdbx_seq_one_letter_code
_entity_poly.pdbx_strand_id
1 'polypeptide(L)'
;MKFSSVILFVAAAVSPAAASNCFTSGETWGDKAADARTQAEAFCRETNLNFSYNGEQRKSCRYLTNALKVEFAIRWGGSGTRTLGLNDCIIRLKDEINNCSRGGRTTTADWEFTADPNRGVC
;
A
#
# COMPACT_ATOMS: atom_id res chain seq x y z
N MET A 1 33.11 -43.68 -24.77
CA MET A 1 33.27 -42.63 -23.73
C MET A 1 32.10 -41.67 -23.90
N LYS A 2 31.12 -41.67 -22.98
CA LYS A 2 29.93 -40.80 -23.04
C LYS A 2 30.15 -39.64 -22.06
N PHE A 3 30.32 -38.44 -22.57
CA PHE A 3 30.37 -37.22 -21.76
C PHE A 3 28.94 -36.72 -21.56
N SER A 4 28.41 -36.87 -20.34
CA SER A 4 27.13 -36.29 -19.94
C SER A 4 27.31 -34.80 -19.68
N SER A 5 26.63 -33.96 -20.45
CA SER A 5 26.47 -32.53 -20.17
C SER A 5 25.33 -32.32 -19.18
N VAL A 6 25.62 -31.69 -18.05
CA VAL A 6 24.61 -31.23 -17.08
C VAL A 6 24.42 -29.72 -17.29
N ILE A 7 23.25 -29.31 -17.76
CA ILE A 7 22.85 -27.90 -17.87
C ILE A 7 22.16 -27.51 -16.56
N LEU A 8 22.76 -26.58 -15.83
CA LEU A 8 22.22 -26.03 -14.58
C LEU A 8 21.27 -24.87 -14.92
N PHE A 9 19.96 -25.08 -14.77
CA PHE A 9 18.97 -24.00 -14.87
C PHE A 9 18.90 -23.26 -13.53
N VAL A 10 19.41 -22.03 -13.49
CA VAL A 10 19.20 -21.12 -12.36
C VAL A 10 17.82 -20.51 -12.53
N ALA A 11 16.85 -20.97 -11.74
CA ALA A 11 15.53 -20.35 -11.67
C ALA A 11 15.66 -19.01 -10.92
N ALA A 12 15.46 -17.90 -11.62
CA ALA A 12 15.30 -16.60 -10.99
C ALA A 12 14.02 -16.62 -10.15
N ALA A 13 14.14 -16.44 -8.84
CA ALA A 13 13.01 -16.25 -7.95
C ALA A 13 12.31 -14.93 -8.29
N VAL A 14 11.28 -14.99 -9.14
CA VAL A 14 10.30 -13.91 -9.27
C VAL A 14 9.46 -13.91 -8.01
N SER A 15 9.79 -13.00 -7.08
CA SER A 15 8.93 -12.72 -5.93
C SER A 15 7.53 -12.39 -6.44
N PRO A 16 6.46 -13.02 -5.94
CA PRO A 16 5.11 -12.62 -6.31
C PRO A 16 4.93 -11.17 -5.87
N ALA A 17 4.70 -10.28 -6.83
CA ALA A 17 4.21 -8.95 -6.55
C ALA A 17 2.96 -9.12 -5.68
N ALA A 18 2.94 -8.50 -4.50
CA ALA A 18 1.75 -8.47 -3.68
C ALA A 18 0.60 -7.96 -4.56
N ALA A 19 -0.47 -8.73 -4.69
CA ALA A 19 -1.56 -8.40 -5.59
C ALA A 19 -2.24 -7.12 -5.11
N SER A 20 -1.86 -5.98 -5.69
CA SER A 20 -2.60 -4.74 -5.51
C SER A 20 -3.92 -4.87 -6.24
N ASN A 21 -4.99 -5.02 -5.47
CA ASN A 21 -6.34 -5.00 -6.01
C ASN A 21 -6.69 -3.53 -6.24
N CYS A 22 -6.22 -2.99 -7.37
CA CYS A 22 -6.58 -1.66 -7.82
C CYS A 22 -8.11 -1.51 -7.89
N PHE A 23 -8.63 -0.39 -7.41
CA PHE A 23 -10.06 -0.13 -7.51
C PHE A 23 -10.47 0.08 -8.97
N THR A 24 -11.63 -0.45 -9.34
CA THR A 24 -12.14 -0.40 -10.72
C THR A 24 -13.10 0.76 -10.96
N SER A 25 -13.55 1.44 -9.90
CA SER A 25 -14.45 2.60 -9.91
C SER A 25 -13.95 3.70 -8.97
N GLY A 26 -14.63 4.85 -8.92
CA GLY A 26 -14.27 5.97 -8.03
C GLY A 26 -13.55 7.10 -8.74
N GLU A 27 -12.80 7.92 -8.00
CA GLU A 27 -11.99 8.98 -8.59
C GLU A 27 -10.64 8.44 -9.08
N THR A 28 -9.97 9.21 -9.93
CA THR A 28 -8.59 8.94 -10.32
C THR A 28 -7.67 9.94 -9.67
N TRP A 29 -6.40 9.58 -9.45
CA TRP A 29 -5.42 10.53 -8.91
C TRP A 29 -5.19 11.74 -9.81
N GLY A 30 -5.20 11.54 -11.14
CA GLY A 30 -4.81 12.57 -12.11
C GLY A 30 -3.49 13.24 -11.72
N ASP A 31 -3.43 14.56 -11.84
CA ASP A 31 -2.26 15.35 -11.48
C ASP A 31 -2.01 15.45 -9.96
N LYS A 32 -2.86 14.83 -9.13
CA LYS A 32 -2.80 14.86 -7.66
C LYS A 32 -2.15 13.63 -7.04
N ALA A 33 -1.62 12.73 -7.86
CA ALA A 33 -0.83 11.60 -7.38
C ALA A 33 0.40 12.04 -6.55
N ALA A 34 1.04 13.17 -6.90
CA ALA A 34 2.15 13.70 -6.13
C ALA A 34 1.72 14.18 -4.74
N ASP A 35 0.62 14.94 -4.67
CA ASP A 35 0.06 15.44 -3.41
C ASP A 35 -0.38 14.27 -2.52
N ALA A 36 -1.03 13.26 -3.09
CA ALA A 36 -1.42 12.04 -2.38
C ALA A 36 -0.21 11.32 -1.76
N ARG A 37 0.92 11.22 -2.47
CA ARG A 37 2.15 10.60 -1.94
C ARG A 37 2.75 11.40 -0.77
N THR A 38 2.68 12.72 -0.82
CA THR A 38 3.10 13.59 0.30
C THR A 38 2.19 13.37 1.51
N GLN A 39 0.87 13.27 1.28
CA GLN A 39 -0.10 13.00 2.35
C GLN A 39 0.03 11.60 2.95
N ALA A 40 0.39 10.58 2.15
CA ALA A 40 0.71 9.25 2.64
C ALA A 40 1.91 9.28 3.61
N GLU A 41 2.94 10.05 3.26
CA GLU A 41 4.09 10.25 4.14
C GLU A 41 3.74 10.98 5.43
N ALA A 42 2.96 12.06 5.35
CA ALA A 42 2.48 12.78 6.53
C ALA A 42 1.66 11.86 7.45
N PHE A 43 0.71 11.10 6.89
CA PHE A 43 -0.08 10.13 7.63
C PHE A 43 0.79 9.11 8.37
N CYS A 44 1.77 8.51 7.69
CA CYS A 44 2.67 7.54 8.32
C CYS A 44 3.52 8.13 9.45
N ARG A 45 3.96 9.39 9.32
CA ARG A 45 4.77 10.08 10.35
C ARG A 45 3.96 10.53 11.56
N GLU A 46 2.69 10.88 11.35
CA GLU A 46 1.78 11.36 12.39
C GLU A 46 1.07 10.20 13.14
N THR A 47 1.07 9.01 12.55
CA THR A 47 0.35 7.85 13.09
C THR A 47 1.21 7.04 14.04
N ASN A 48 0.63 6.60 15.16
CA ASN A 48 1.24 5.53 15.95
C ASN A 48 1.14 4.20 15.19
N LEU A 49 2.29 3.70 14.73
CA LEU A 49 2.42 2.46 13.95
C LEU A 49 2.55 1.19 14.81
N ASN A 50 2.27 1.28 16.11
CA ASN A 50 2.10 0.11 16.98
C ASN A 50 0.63 -0.34 16.95
N PHE A 51 0.41 -1.60 16.57
CA PHE A 51 -0.88 -2.27 16.54
C PHE A 51 -0.84 -3.45 17.52
N SER A 52 -1.86 -3.57 18.35
CA SER A 52 -1.94 -4.47 19.50
C SER A 52 -2.75 -5.74 19.22
N TYR A 53 -3.69 -5.72 18.28
CA TYR A 53 -4.60 -6.85 18.05
C TYR A 53 -5.04 -7.02 16.59
N ASN A 54 -5.54 -8.22 16.27
CA ASN A 54 -6.07 -8.56 14.96
C ASN A 54 -7.26 -7.66 14.57
N GLY A 55 -7.21 -7.09 13.37
CA GLY A 55 -8.24 -6.21 12.84
C GLY A 55 -8.07 -4.75 13.26
N GLU A 56 -7.09 -4.42 14.11
CA GLU A 56 -6.82 -3.04 14.48
C GLU A 56 -6.45 -2.21 13.24
N GLN A 57 -7.00 -1.01 13.15
CA GLN A 57 -6.85 -0.15 11.98
C GLN A 57 -6.46 1.28 12.37
N ARG A 58 -5.70 1.93 11.50
CA ARG A 58 -5.46 3.38 11.50
C ARG A 58 -6.01 3.92 10.18
N LYS A 59 -6.77 5.01 10.26
CA LYS A 59 -7.35 5.68 9.08
C LYS A 59 -7.05 7.16 9.13
N SER A 60 -6.95 7.78 7.96
CA SER A 60 -6.83 9.22 7.86
C SER A 60 -7.40 9.70 6.53
N CYS A 61 -8.35 10.64 6.62
CA CYS A 61 -8.79 11.43 5.48
C CYS A 61 -7.80 12.58 5.27
N ARG A 62 -7.30 12.76 4.05
CA ARG A 62 -6.45 13.89 3.66
C ARG A 62 -7.04 14.61 2.47
N TYR A 63 -7.31 15.90 2.63
CA TYR A 63 -7.72 16.75 1.52
C TYR A 63 -6.52 17.00 0.60
N LEU A 64 -6.74 16.90 -0.72
CA LEU A 64 -5.73 17.20 -1.72
C LEU A 64 -6.00 18.59 -2.30
N THR A 65 -6.98 18.70 -3.20
CA THR A 65 -7.45 19.97 -3.78
C THR A 65 -8.68 19.73 -4.65
N ASN A 66 -9.37 20.79 -5.09
CA ASN A 66 -10.52 20.72 -6.02
C ASN A 66 -11.60 19.70 -5.61
N ALA A 67 -11.91 19.62 -4.30
CA ALA A 67 -12.83 18.63 -3.75
C ALA A 67 -12.41 17.17 -4.05
N LEU A 68 -11.11 16.91 -4.16
CA LEU A 68 -10.53 15.57 -4.13
C LEU A 68 -9.88 15.36 -2.76
N LYS A 69 -10.20 14.23 -2.14
CA LYS A 69 -9.59 13.73 -0.91
C LYS A 69 -9.06 12.32 -1.12
N VAL A 70 -8.22 11.87 -0.20
CA VAL A 70 -7.78 10.48 -0.12
C VAL A 70 -8.08 9.93 1.26
N GLU A 71 -8.67 8.74 1.30
CA GLU A 71 -8.84 7.95 2.51
C GLU A 71 -7.70 6.94 2.58
N PHE A 72 -6.77 7.15 3.52
CA PHE A 72 -5.74 6.17 3.83
C PHE A 72 -6.21 5.23 4.91
N ALA A 73 -5.84 3.96 4.79
CA ALA A 73 -5.99 3.02 5.88
C ALA A 73 -4.87 1.99 5.95
N ILE A 74 -4.52 1.60 7.18
CA ILE A 74 -3.58 0.52 7.49
C ILE A 74 -4.27 -0.38 8.50
N ARG A 75 -4.40 -1.67 8.19
CA ARG A 75 -5.01 -2.66 9.08
C ARG A 75 -4.03 -3.78 9.36
N TRP A 76 -3.93 -4.15 10.64
CA TRP A 76 -3.19 -5.33 11.06
C TRP A 76 -4.11 -6.56 11.03
N GLY A 77 -3.80 -7.55 10.20
CA GLY A 77 -4.56 -8.78 10.03
C GLY A 77 -3.91 -10.01 10.69
N GLY A 78 -2.76 -9.84 11.35
CA GLY A 78 -2.05 -10.93 12.03
C GLY A 78 -2.46 -11.05 13.50
N SER A 79 -1.66 -11.76 14.28
CA SER A 79 -1.88 -11.98 15.71
C SER A 79 -0.87 -11.21 16.57
N GLY A 80 -1.29 -10.91 17.81
CA GLY A 80 -0.46 -10.21 18.79
C GLY A 80 -0.13 -8.77 18.41
N THR A 81 0.78 -8.18 19.19
CA THR A 81 1.26 -6.82 19.00
C THR A 81 2.38 -6.79 17.96
N ARG A 82 2.25 -5.89 16.98
CA ARG A 82 3.25 -5.68 15.93
C ARG A 82 3.38 -4.19 15.62
N THR A 83 4.62 -3.76 15.48
CA THR A 83 4.94 -2.42 14.99
C THR A 83 5.21 -2.48 13.49
N LEU A 84 4.51 -1.65 12.73
CA LEU A 84 4.80 -1.43 11.32
C LEU A 84 5.97 -0.45 11.19
N GLY A 85 6.95 -0.78 10.35
CA GLY A 85 8.06 0.13 10.06
C GLY A 85 7.58 1.39 9.35
N LEU A 86 8.13 2.55 9.71
CA LEU A 86 7.76 3.83 9.09
C LEU A 86 7.97 3.80 7.57
N ASN A 87 9.11 3.29 7.11
CA ASN A 87 9.40 3.19 5.68
C ASN A 87 8.45 2.23 4.96
N ASP A 88 8.09 1.11 5.60
CA ASP A 88 7.12 0.17 5.03
C ASP A 88 5.74 0.81 4.90
N CYS A 89 5.29 1.55 5.92
CA CYS A 89 4.06 2.32 5.85
C CYS A 89 4.05 3.25 4.62
N ILE A 90 5.12 4.02 4.45
CA ILE A 90 5.24 5.01 3.38
C ILE A 90 5.30 4.32 2.01
N ILE A 91 6.17 3.32 1.84
CA ILE A 91 6.35 2.63 0.56
C ILE A 91 5.05 1.94 0.14
N ARG A 92 4.42 1.20 1.05
CA ARG A 92 3.20 0.43 0.73
C ARG A 92 2.02 1.32 0.37
N LEU A 93 1.81 2.43 1.07
CA LEU A 93 0.77 3.39 0.66
C LEU A 93 1.10 4.09 -0.66
N LYS A 94 2.38 4.40 -0.92
CA LYS A 94 2.80 4.98 -2.20
C LYS A 94 2.67 3.98 -3.35
N ASP A 95 2.83 2.68 -3.10
CA ASP A 95 2.60 1.63 -4.10
C ASP A 95 1.13 1.62 -4.56
N GLU A 96 0.16 1.75 -3.65
CA GLU A 96 -1.26 1.87 -4.02
C GLU A 96 -1.54 3.10 -4.91
N ILE A 97 -0.79 4.19 -4.72
CA ILE A 97 -0.93 5.41 -5.52
C ILE A 97 -0.27 5.26 -6.88
N ASN A 98 0.93 4.68 -6.94
CA ASN A 98 1.74 4.59 -8.14
C ASN A 98 1.23 3.51 -9.11
N ASN A 99 0.76 2.39 -8.57
CA ASN A 99 0.41 1.22 -9.38
C ASN A 99 -1.07 1.19 -9.77
N CYS A 100 -1.92 1.98 -9.09
CA CYS A 100 -3.35 1.99 -9.33
C CYS A 100 -3.86 3.41 -9.59
N SER A 101 -4.33 3.70 -10.80
CA SER A 101 -4.79 5.05 -11.19
C SER A 101 -6.00 5.56 -10.38
N ARG A 102 -6.76 4.65 -9.77
CA ARG A 102 -7.94 4.91 -8.93
C ARG A 102 -7.71 4.54 -7.46
N GLY A 103 -6.45 4.41 -7.07
CA GLY A 103 -6.09 3.85 -5.78
C GLY A 103 -6.34 2.35 -5.69
N GLY A 104 -5.98 1.78 -4.55
CA GLY A 104 -5.93 0.34 -4.40
C GLY A 104 -5.91 -0.11 -2.94
N ARG A 105 -6.01 -1.43 -2.83
CA ARG A 105 -5.82 -2.15 -1.57
C ARG A 105 -4.95 -3.38 -1.81
N THR A 106 -3.88 -3.49 -1.03
CA THR A 106 -3.02 -4.67 -1.00
C THR A 106 -2.88 -5.20 0.41
N THR A 107 -2.86 -6.52 0.55
CA THR A 107 -2.43 -7.18 1.77
C THR A 107 -1.08 -7.85 1.55
N THR A 108 -0.11 -7.56 2.43
CA THR A 108 1.21 -8.18 2.42
C THR A 108 1.68 -8.45 3.84
N ALA A 109 2.11 -9.68 4.12
CA ALA A 109 2.53 -10.11 5.46
C ALA A 109 1.52 -9.68 6.56
N ASP A 110 0.24 -9.96 6.31
CA ASP A 110 -0.91 -9.61 7.16
C ASP A 110 -1.19 -8.11 7.36
N TRP A 111 -0.40 -7.22 6.77
CA TRP A 111 -0.71 -5.79 6.74
C TRP A 111 -1.51 -5.45 5.50
N GLU A 112 -2.68 -4.86 5.68
CA GLU A 112 -3.51 -4.34 4.60
C GLU A 112 -3.34 -2.83 4.51
N PHE A 113 -3.00 -2.36 3.32
CA PHE A 113 -2.80 -0.96 2.97
C PHE A 113 -3.88 -0.52 2.01
N THR A 114 -4.46 0.66 2.21
CA THR A 114 -5.46 1.23 1.32
C THR A 114 -5.14 2.71 1.10
N ALA A 115 -5.19 3.12 -0.17
CA ALA A 115 -5.22 4.53 -0.57
C ALA A 115 -6.38 4.71 -1.55
N ASP A 116 -7.42 5.42 -1.14
CA ASP A 116 -8.67 5.52 -1.90
C ASP A 116 -9.03 6.99 -2.22
N PRO A 117 -8.84 7.45 -3.49
CA PRO A 117 -9.24 8.79 -3.92
C PRO A 117 -10.76 8.89 -4.04
N ASN A 118 -11.33 9.92 -3.41
CA ASN A 118 -12.77 10.18 -3.41
C ASN A 118 -13.06 11.66 -3.59
N ARG A 119 -14.24 12.00 -4.13
CA ARG A 119 -14.71 13.38 -4.10
C ARG A 119 -15.14 13.78 -2.69
N GLY A 120 -14.94 15.06 -2.38
CA GLY A 120 -15.34 15.71 -1.16
C GLY A 120 -14.18 16.31 -0.39
N VAL A 121 -14.47 16.61 0.87
CA VAL A 121 -13.53 17.15 1.84
C VAL A 121 -13.42 16.22 3.03
N CYS A 122 -12.35 16.41 3.79
CA CYS A 122 -12.23 15.96 5.17
C CYS A 122 -12.70 17.13 6.06
#